data_AF-A0A011QRE6-F1
#
_entry.id   AF-A0A011QRE6-F1
#
_cell.length_a   1.000
_cell.length_b   1.000
_cell.length_c   1.000
_cell.angle_alpha   90.00
_cell.angle_beta   90.00
_cell.angle_gamma   90.00
#
_symmetry.space_group_name_H-M   'P 1'
#
loop_
_entity.id
_entity.type
_entity.pdbx_description
1 polymer ?
#
loop_
_entity_poly.entity_id
_entity_poly.type
_entity_poly.pdbx_seq_one_letter_code
_entity_poly.pdbx_strand_id
1 'polypeptide(L)'
;MLQRGAQVDAVACYQRRAPADAAPLQALWRAGRIDAIIISSSEGLRHLVGLLDAPALACLRSTPLFVPHQRIAESARAFGLQQVIQSAPADAGIMAAVIAHDWRRE
;
A
#
# COMPACT_ATOMS: atom_id res chain seq x y z
N MET A 1 20.68 20.19 3.80
CA MET A 1 21.94 20.38 3.04
C MET A 1 22.07 21.83 2.61
N LEU A 2 21.15 22.37 1.82
CA LEU A 2 21.08 23.82 1.52
C LEU A 2 20.96 24.69 2.79
N GLN A 3 20.10 24.31 3.73
CA GLN A 3 19.97 24.97 5.04
C GLN A 3 21.25 24.92 5.91
N ARG A 4 22.25 24.14 5.51
CA ARG A 4 23.57 24.06 6.17
C ARG A 4 24.69 24.66 5.30
N GLY A 5 24.35 25.41 4.25
CA GLY A 5 25.31 26.11 3.37
C GLY A 5 25.90 25.26 2.24
N ALA A 6 25.43 24.03 2.02
CA ALA A 6 25.92 23.22 0.89
C ALA A 6 25.28 23.64 -0.44
N GLN A 7 26.07 23.72 -1.51
CA GLN A 7 25.56 23.75 -2.88
C GLN A 7 25.10 22.33 -3.26
N VAL A 8 23.87 22.21 -3.77
CA VAL A 8 23.25 20.92 -4.09
C VAL A 8 22.68 20.99 -5.50
N ASP A 9 23.25 20.20 -6.41
CA ASP A 9 22.72 20.00 -7.76
C ASP A 9 21.95 18.67 -7.80
N ALA A 10 20.62 18.76 -7.92
CA ALA A 10 19.76 17.59 -7.96
C ALA A 10 19.61 17.09 -9.41
N VAL A 11 20.04 15.86 -9.69
CA VAL A 11 19.84 15.19 -10.99
C VAL A 11 18.81 14.08 -10.83
N ALA A 12 17.64 14.26 -11.44
CA ALA A 12 16.57 13.26 -11.38
C ALA A 12 16.80 12.16 -12.42
N CYS A 13 17.30 11.00 -11.97
CA CYS A 13 17.57 9.85 -12.86
C CYS A 13 16.34 8.96 -13.10
N TYR A 14 15.26 9.16 -12.35
CA TYR A 14 14.03 8.38 -12.50
C TYR A 14 12.81 9.17 -12.06
N GLN A 15 11.63 8.72 -12.49
CA GLN A 15 10.34 9.23 -12.02
C GLN A 15 9.41 8.07 -11.73
N ARG A 16 8.73 8.12 -10.58
CA ARG A 16 7.67 7.16 -10.26
C ARG A 16 6.37 7.64 -10.90
N ARG A 17 5.63 6.71 -11.50
CA ARG A 17 4.32 6.97 -12.13
C ARG A 17 3.37 5.86 -11.76
N ALA A 18 2.09 6.19 -11.68
CA ALA A 18 1.04 5.19 -11.54
C ALA A 18 1.02 4.29 -12.80
N PRO A 19 0.60 3.02 -12.67
CA PRO A 19 0.16 2.23 -13.81
C PRO A 19 -0.99 2.92 -14.56
N ALA A 20 -1.22 2.52 -15.82
CA ALA A 20 -2.30 3.10 -16.64
C ALA A 20 -3.70 2.77 -16.09
N ASP A 21 -3.86 1.56 -15.55
CA ASP A 21 -5.10 1.10 -14.96
C ASP A 21 -4.83 0.07 -13.84
N ALA A 22 -5.90 -0.32 -13.14
CA ALA A 22 -5.88 -1.38 -12.14
C ALA A 22 -6.83 -2.54 -12.51
N ALA A 23 -7.22 -2.67 -13.78
CA ALA A 23 -8.26 -3.61 -14.20
C ALA A 23 -7.95 -5.08 -13.83
N PRO A 24 -6.71 -5.58 -13.97
CA PRO A 24 -6.38 -6.94 -13.52
C PRO A 24 -6.58 -7.14 -12.02
N LEU A 25 -6.23 -6.14 -11.22
CA LEU A 25 -6.38 -6.20 -9.76
C LEU A 25 -7.86 -6.14 -9.34
N GLN A 26 -8.65 -5.29 -10.00
CA GLN A 26 -10.10 -5.23 -9.80
C GLN A 26 -10.77 -6.56 -10.13
N ALA A 27 -10.37 -7.23 -11.21
CA ALA A 27 -10.88 -8.55 -11.57
C ALA A 27 -10.58 -9.61 -10.49
N LEU A 28 -9.38 -9.59 -9.90
CA LEU A 28 -9.00 -10.49 -8.81
C LEU A 28 -9.82 -10.25 -7.54
N TRP A 29 -10.07 -8.99 -7.16
CA TRP A 29 -10.96 -8.68 -6.05
C TRP A 29 -12.40 -9.14 -6.30
N ARG A 30 -12.95 -8.86 -7.48
CA ARG A 30 -14.32 -9.28 -7.84
C ARG A 30 -14.47 -10.80 -7.85
N ALA A 31 -13.41 -11.52 -8.18
CA ALA A 31 -13.36 -12.97 -8.14
C ALA A 31 -13.08 -13.53 -6.73
N GLY A 32 -12.93 -12.69 -5.69
CA GLY A 32 -12.61 -13.12 -4.34
C GLY A 32 -11.24 -13.80 -4.22
N ARG A 33 -10.28 -13.44 -5.08
CA ARG A 33 -8.95 -14.07 -5.21
C ARG A 33 -7.82 -13.29 -4.54
N ILE A 34 -8.16 -12.32 -3.70
CA ILE A 34 -7.19 -11.53 -2.94
C ILE A 34 -7.52 -11.70 -1.46
N ASP A 35 -6.63 -12.39 -0.75
CA ASP A 35 -6.76 -12.60 0.70
C ASP A 35 -6.13 -11.45 1.49
N ALA A 36 -5.07 -10.83 0.96
CA ALA A 36 -4.40 -9.69 1.57
C ALA A 36 -3.57 -8.90 0.54
N ILE A 37 -3.14 -7.70 0.93
CA ILE A 37 -2.28 -6.84 0.13
C ILE A 37 -1.12 -6.32 0.99
N ILE A 38 0.06 -6.19 0.38
CA ILE A 38 1.21 -5.51 0.98
C ILE A 38 1.42 -4.19 0.23
N ILE A 39 1.51 -3.08 0.94
CA ILE A 39 1.90 -1.78 0.38
C ILE A 39 3.14 -1.23 1.07
N SER A 40 4.20 -1.06 0.29
CA SER A 40 5.52 -0.60 0.76
C SER A 40 5.74 0.91 0.66
N SER A 41 4.79 1.67 0.11
CA SER A 41 4.90 3.13 0.03
C SER A 41 3.55 3.84 0.05
N SER A 42 3.49 5.00 0.72
CA SER A 42 2.30 5.86 0.71
C SER A 42 1.99 6.39 -0.70
N GLU A 43 2.99 6.54 -1.56
CA GLU A 43 2.79 6.95 -2.96
C GLU A 43 2.08 5.85 -3.77
N GLY A 44 2.53 4.60 -3.65
CA GLY A 44 1.86 3.46 -4.28
C GLY A 44 0.42 3.30 -3.82
N LEU A 45 0.15 3.53 -2.51
CA LEU A 45 -1.21 3.52 -1.98
C LEU A 45 -2.10 4.57 -2.63
N ARG A 46 -1.61 5.81 -2.77
CA ARG A 46 -2.35 6.90 -3.42
C ARG A 46 -2.67 6.59 -4.87
N HIS A 47 -1.68 6.07 -5.61
CA HIS A 47 -1.89 5.64 -6.99
C HIS A 47 -2.95 4.53 -7.08
N LEU A 48 -2.86 3.51 -6.22
CA LEU A 48 -3.83 2.44 -6.18
C LEU A 48 -5.25 3.00 -5.94
N VAL A 49 -5.47 3.75 -4.85
CA VAL A 49 -6.79 4.30 -4.53
C VAL A 49 -7.34 5.17 -5.66
N GLY A 50 -6.50 5.97 -6.32
CA GLY A 50 -6.92 6.81 -7.45
C GLY A 50 -7.31 6.05 -8.72
N LEU A 51 -6.89 4.79 -8.87
CA LEU A 51 -7.19 3.93 -10.04
C LEU A 51 -8.38 3.00 -9.82
N LEU A 52 -8.91 2.89 -8.59
CA LEU A 52 -10.01 1.98 -8.28
C LEU A 52 -11.38 2.61 -8.49
N ASP A 53 -12.30 1.81 -9.02
CA ASP A 53 -13.72 2.12 -9.00
C ASP A 53 -14.30 1.92 -7.59
N ALA A 54 -15.53 2.39 -7.36
CA ALA A 54 -16.16 2.29 -6.04
C ALA A 54 -16.29 0.83 -5.52
N PRO A 55 -16.68 -0.17 -6.34
CA PRO A 55 -16.68 -1.57 -5.92
C PRO A 55 -15.31 -2.08 -5.49
N ALA A 56 -14.25 -1.85 -6.28
CA ALA A 56 -12.91 -2.31 -5.91
C ALA A 56 -12.36 -1.56 -4.70
N LEU A 57 -12.73 -0.29 -4.51
CA LEU A 57 -12.38 0.45 -3.30
C LEU A 57 -13.05 -0.15 -2.05
N ALA A 58 -14.30 -0.63 -2.17
CA ALA A 58 -14.96 -1.35 -1.10
C ALA A 58 -14.22 -2.67 -0.78
N CYS A 59 -13.81 -3.43 -1.81
CA CYS A 59 -12.99 -4.62 -1.63
C CYS A 59 -11.65 -4.28 -0.94
N LEU A 60 -10.96 -3.22 -1.35
CA LEU A 60 -9.71 -2.78 -0.71
C LEU A 60 -9.92 -2.46 0.77
N ARG A 61 -11.03 -1.81 1.15
CA ARG A 61 -11.33 -1.46 2.54
C ARG A 61 -11.58 -2.67 3.45
N SER A 62 -12.07 -3.76 2.89
CA SER A 62 -12.30 -5.03 3.59
C SER A 62 -11.14 -6.02 3.46
N THR A 63 -10.09 -5.69 2.70
CA THR A 63 -8.93 -6.57 2.51
C THR A 63 -7.86 -6.22 3.56
N PRO A 64 -7.29 -7.21 4.27
CA PRO A 64 -6.12 -7.02 5.12
C PRO A 64 -4.97 -6.34 4.38
N LEU A 65 -4.47 -5.23 4.93
CA LEU A 65 -3.37 -4.45 4.36
C LEU A 65 -2.16 -4.47 5.29
N PHE A 66 -1.05 -5.04 4.81
CA PHE A 66 0.23 -5.05 5.50
C PHE A 66 1.11 -3.88 5.03
N VAL A 67 1.69 -3.15 5.98
CA VAL A 67 2.56 -2.00 5.70
C VAL A 67 3.80 -2.01 6.61
N PRO A 68 5.02 -1.69 6.10
CA PRO A 68 6.26 -1.75 6.89
C PRO A 68 6.52 -0.50 7.75
N HIS A 69 5.79 0.58 7.54
CA HIS A 69 6.04 1.87 8.19
C HIS A 69 4.77 2.56 8.65
N GLN A 70 4.84 3.20 9.83
CA GLN A 70 3.73 3.93 10.44
C GLN A 70 3.11 4.98 9.50
N ARG A 71 3.93 5.73 8.77
CA ARG A 71 3.46 6.74 7.81
C ARG A 71 2.55 6.17 6.72
N ILE A 72 2.78 4.92 6.32
CA ILE A 72 1.93 4.24 5.33
C ILE A 72 0.63 3.81 5.99
N ALA A 73 0.70 3.30 7.23
CA ALA A 73 -0.48 2.93 8.01
C ALA A 73 -1.42 4.13 8.23
N GLU A 74 -0.87 5.29 8.59
CA GLU A 74 -1.61 6.54 8.73
C GLU A 74 -2.27 6.95 7.42
N SER A 75 -1.54 6.89 6.30
CA SER A 75 -2.10 7.16 4.98
C SER A 75 -3.24 6.21 4.61
N ALA A 76 -3.13 4.92 4.96
CA ALA A 76 -4.18 3.93 4.71
C ALA A 76 -5.45 4.20 5.51
N ARG A 77 -5.30 4.51 6.80
CA ARG A 77 -6.44 4.89 7.65
C ARG A 77 -7.12 6.17 7.15
N ALA A 78 -6.35 7.14 6.65
CA ALA A 78 -6.91 8.36 6.05
C ALA A 78 -7.77 8.08 4.79
N PHE A 79 -7.52 6.97 4.07
CA PHE A 79 -8.35 6.51 2.96
C PHE A 79 -9.55 5.63 3.39
N GLY A 80 -9.72 5.44 4.70
CA GLY A 80 -10.81 4.65 5.28
C GLY A 80 -10.58 3.14 5.24
N LEU A 81 -9.32 2.69 5.06
CA LEU A 81 -8.99 1.27 5.18
C LEU A 81 -9.02 0.89 6.67
N GLN A 82 -9.71 -0.20 6.97
CA GLN A 82 -9.99 -0.60 8.35
C GLN A 82 -8.98 -1.63 8.86
N GLN A 83 -8.59 -2.59 8.00
CA GLN A 83 -7.73 -3.70 8.38
C GLN A 83 -6.26 -3.40 8.05
N VAL A 84 -5.66 -2.46 8.77
CA VAL A 84 -4.27 -2.03 8.54
C VAL A 84 -3.33 -2.65 9.58
N ILE A 85 -2.49 -3.60 9.12
CA ILE A 85 -1.49 -4.29 9.92
C ILE A 85 -0.12 -3.66 9.67
N GLN A 86 0.41 -2.98 10.69
CA GLN A 86 1.78 -2.49 10.64
C GLN A 86 2.75 -3.62 11.00
N SER A 87 3.65 -3.93 10.07
CA SER A 87 4.73 -4.90 10.22
C SER A 87 6.04 -4.22 10.64
N ALA A 88 7.03 -5.02 11.02
CA ALA A 88 8.40 -4.54 11.12
C ALA A 88 8.96 -4.18 9.72
N PRO A 89 9.98 -3.31 9.63
CA PRO A 89 10.57 -2.93 8.35
C PRO A 89 11.18 -4.12 7.58
N ALA A 90 11.38 -3.92 6.28
CA ALA A 90 11.97 -4.88 5.35
C ALA A 90 11.17 -6.18 5.18
N ASP A 91 11.59 -7.00 4.22
CA ASP A 91 10.82 -8.16 3.76
C ASP A 91 10.58 -9.19 4.86
N ALA A 92 11.57 -9.44 5.71
CA ALA A 92 11.44 -10.38 6.82
C ALA A 92 10.37 -9.94 7.84
N GLY A 93 10.29 -8.64 8.11
CA GLY A 93 9.28 -8.08 9.03
C GLY A 93 7.87 -8.19 8.47
N ILE A 94 7.71 -7.94 7.16
CA ILE A 94 6.44 -8.10 6.45
C ILE A 94 6.02 -9.58 6.48
N MET A 95 6.92 -10.50 6.12
CA MET A 95 6.63 -11.93 6.08
C MET A 95 6.24 -12.49 7.45
N ALA A 96 6.93 -12.08 8.53
CA ALA A 96 6.57 -12.47 9.88
C ALA A 96 5.14 -12.03 10.24
N ALA A 97 4.74 -10.82 9.85
CA ALA A 97 3.38 -10.32 10.09
C ALA A 97 2.33 -11.10 9.29
N VAL A 98 2.62 -11.45 8.04
CA VAL A 98 1.74 -12.26 7.17
C VAL A 98 1.54 -13.66 7.74
N ILE A 99 2.62 -14.30 8.22
CA ILE A 99 2.57 -15.64 8.83
C ILE A 99 1.79 -15.63 10.15
N ALA A 100 1.94 -14.58 10.96
CA ALA A 100 1.27 -14.45 12.24
C ALA A 100 -0.20 -14.02 12.13
N HIS A 101 -0.67 -13.62 10.95
CA HIS A 101 -2.04 -13.16 10.74
C HIS A 101 -3.04 -14.31 10.87
N ASP A 102 -4.14 -14.09 11.60
CA ASP A 102 -5.23 -15.05 11.67
C ASP A 102 -6.09 -14.96 10.42
N TRP A 103 -5.98 -15.96 9.55
CA TRP A 103 -6.68 -16.02 8.26
C TRP A 103 -8.12 -16.55 8.36
N ARG A 104 -8.61 -16.84 9.58
CA ARG A 104 -9.99 -17.31 9.76
C ARG A 104 -10.95 -16.22 9.31
N ARG A 105 -11.67 -16.50 8.22
CA ARG A 105 -12.77 -15.66 7.74
C ARG A 105 -14.02 -15.95 8.56
N GLU A 106 -14.59 -14.91 9.17
CA GLU A 106 -15.99 -14.91 9.60
C GLU A 106 -16.93 -14.90 8.38
#